data_AF-A0A538AL11-F1
#
_entry.id   AF-A0A538AL11-F1
#
_cell.length_a   1.000
_cell.length_b   1.000
_cell.length_c   1.000
_cell.angle_alpha   90.00
_cell.angle_beta   90.00
_cell.angle_gamma   90.00
#
_symmetry.space_group_name_H-M   'P 1'
#
loop_
_entity.id
_entity.type
_entity.pdbx_description
1 polymer ?
#
loop_
_entity_poly.entity_id
_entity_poly.type
_entity_poly.pdbx_seq_one_letter_code
_entity_poly.pdbx_strand_id
1 'polypeptide(L)'
;MKPPRSRASRALDPEAHAPSGAATIWLHRSLPDPTPPAKRLSLDFAVQLALEARSAQVSWSLMLAVLRVEGQTGPAPASSGELRALARRLAELGAGLNATDAVGALTGSASFAEKAVALAHYNRAAGLYSLVTGLERAKPRLARLVLDDPRIDIYAGGRDDISSGLIDVRVIVLIRYLTDVFGQASVSSLLSGHRLYARPGIVSAHVYGLAIDISALGETSIAGHQQPGGITERAVQSILLLPAELQPQQVISLLGLGGPSFPLSDHADHIHVGY
;
A
#
# COMPACT_ATOMS: atom_id res chain seq x y z
N MET A 1 -21.16 48.88 18.76
CA MET A 1 -20.27 47.90 19.41
C MET A 1 -20.53 46.54 18.80
N LYS A 2 -19.59 45.96 18.05
CA LYS A 2 -19.73 44.64 17.40
C LYS A 2 -19.36 43.55 18.41
N PRO A 3 -20.12 42.45 18.54
CA PRO A 3 -19.75 41.39 19.46
C PRO A 3 -18.53 40.61 18.92
N PRO A 4 -17.67 40.07 19.80
CA PRO A 4 -16.52 39.28 19.38
C PRO A 4 -17.00 37.94 18.80
N ARG A 5 -16.45 37.59 17.62
CA ARG A 5 -16.64 36.28 17.00
C ARG A 5 -15.99 35.23 17.90
N SER A 6 -16.75 34.23 18.35
CA SER A 6 -16.18 33.07 19.03
C SER A 6 -15.26 32.35 18.04
N ARG A 7 -13.98 32.26 18.40
CA ARG A 7 -13.06 31.30 17.78
C ARG A 7 -13.57 29.93 18.21
N ALA A 8 -14.19 29.19 17.29
CA ALA A 8 -14.40 27.77 17.49
C ALA A 8 -13.05 27.15 17.90
N SER A 9 -13.02 26.51 19.07
CA SER A 9 -11.85 25.77 19.54
C SER A 9 -11.59 24.64 18.54
N ARG A 10 -10.64 24.86 17.64
CA ARG A 10 -10.12 23.87 16.71
C ARG A 10 -9.50 22.76 17.55
N ALA A 11 -10.07 21.55 17.50
CA ALA A 11 -9.57 20.39 18.21
C ALA A 11 -8.07 20.15 17.91
N LEU A 12 -7.33 19.74 18.94
CA LEU A 12 -5.89 19.49 18.94
C LEU A 12 -5.51 18.28 18.03
N ASP A 13 -4.24 18.21 17.62
CA ASP A 13 -3.70 17.22 16.66
C ASP A 13 -3.21 15.92 17.34
N PRO A 14 -3.27 14.75 16.67
CA PRO A 14 -3.35 13.44 17.29
C PRO A 14 -2.03 12.63 17.43
N GLU A 15 -0.83 13.17 17.25
CA GLU A 15 0.41 12.42 17.64
C GLU A 15 0.97 12.90 19.01
N ALA A 16 0.23 13.78 19.70
CA ALA A 16 0.67 14.52 20.89
C ALA A 16 0.80 13.70 22.18
N HIS A 17 0.22 12.50 22.26
CA HIS A 17 0.05 11.78 23.53
C HIS A 17 0.41 10.28 23.46
N ALA A 18 1.70 9.95 23.34
CA ALA A 18 2.19 8.61 23.66
C ALA A 18 3.55 8.63 24.39
N PRO A 19 3.62 8.16 25.66
CA PRO A 19 4.86 8.08 26.44
C PRO A 19 5.79 6.92 26.04
N SER A 20 5.37 5.99 25.17
CA SER A 20 5.98 4.67 25.05
C SER A 20 6.28 4.16 23.63
N GLY A 21 5.93 4.91 22.57
CA GLY A 21 6.41 4.61 21.22
C GLY A 21 7.79 5.21 21.01
N ALA A 22 8.81 4.40 20.73
CA ALA A 22 10.13 4.89 20.32
C ALA A 22 9.93 5.96 19.23
N ALA A 23 10.39 7.19 19.50
CA ALA A 23 10.11 8.32 18.64
C ALA A 23 10.70 8.09 17.24
N THR A 24 9.84 7.81 16.24
CA THR A 24 10.26 7.96 14.85
C THR A 24 10.50 9.46 14.62
N ILE A 25 11.77 9.84 14.51
CA ILE A 25 12.15 11.21 14.19
C ILE A 25 12.23 11.30 12.66
N TRP A 26 11.30 12.05 12.08
CA TRP A 26 11.27 12.29 10.65
C TRP A 26 12.28 13.37 10.27
N LEU A 27 13.44 12.92 9.76
CA LEU A 27 14.41 13.80 9.13
C LEU A 27 14.00 14.01 7.67
N HIS A 28 14.03 15.26 7.21
CA HIS A 28 13.88 15.56 5.79
C HIS A 28 14.97 14.83 4.98
N ARG A 29 14.61 13.72 4.35
CA ARG A 29 15.48 12.98 3.45
C ARG A 29 14.65 12.41 2.31
N SER A 30 15.15 12.56 1.09
CA SER A 30 14.64 11.77 -0.03
C SER A 30 14.87 10.30 0.26
N LEU A 31 13.81 9.49 0.21
CA LEU A 31 13.95 8.05 0.29
C LEU A 31 14.60 7.51 -1.00
N PRO A 32 15.37 6.42 -0.94
CA PRO A 32 15.91 5.80 -2.13
C PRO A 32 14.78 5.22 -3.01
N ASP A 33 15.05 5.07 -4.31
CA ASP A 33 14.15 4.37 -5.24
C ASP A 33 13.77 3.00 -4.63
N PRO A 34 12.48 2.71 -4.36
CA PRO A 34 12.05 1.43 -3.80
C PRO A 34 12.34 0.25 -4.73
N THR A 35 12.55 0.51 -6.02
CA THR A 35 12.82 -0.48 -7.06
C THR A 35 14.08 -0.10 -7.87
N PRO A 36 15.26 -0.10 -7.23
CA PRO A 36 16.51 0.22 -7.92
C PRO A 36 16.76 -0.79 -9.05
N PRO A 37 17.65 -0.50 -10.02
CA PRO A 37 17.86 -1.36 -11.19
C PRO A 37 18.03 -2.86 -10.90
N ALA A 38 18.72 -3.22 -9.80
CA ALA A 38 18.91 -4.62 -9.38
C ALA A 38 17.61 -5.35 -8.98
N LYS A 39 16.54 -4.62 -8.63
CA LYS A 39 15.23 -5.17 -8.26
C LYS A 39 14.20 -5.14 -9.41
N ARG A 40 14.57 -4.60 -10.59
CA ARG A 40 13.64 -4.44 -11.72
C ARG A 40 13.57 -5.71 -12.56
N LEU A 41 12.40 -5.96 -13.14
CA LEU A 41 12.21 -7.00 -14.15
C LEU A 41 12.81 -6.57 -15.49
N SER A 42 13.32 -7.51 -16.28
CA SER A 42 13.63 -7.26 -17.68
C SER A 42 12.34 -7.10 -18.49
N LEU A 43 12.41 -6.31 -19.56
CA LEU A 43 11.28 -6.13 -20.46
C LEU A 43 10.86 -7.47 -21.09
N ASP A 44 11.82 -8.28 -21.53
CA ASP A 44 11.57 -9.57 -22.16
C ASP A 44 10.84 -10.52 -21.21
N PHE A 45 11.30 -10.62 -19.95
CA PHE A 45 10.61 -11.44 -18.95
C PHE A 45 9.19 -10.93 -18.69
N ALA A 46 9.00 -9.62 -18.54
CA ALA A 46 7.69 -9.03 -18.31
C ALA A 46 6.71 -9.32 -19.45
N VAL A 47 7.17 -9.23 -20.71
CA VAL A 47 6.36 -9.58 -21.89
C VAL A 47 5.98 -11.06 -21.85
N GLN A 48 6.92 -11.96 -21.61
CA GLN A 48 6.64 -13.41 -21.54
C GLN A 48 5.67 -13.75 -20.40
N LEU A 49 5.88 -13.17 -19.22
CA LEU A 49 4.99 -13.33 -18.07
C LEU A 49 3.55 -12.91 -18.42
N ALA A 50 3.37 -11.74 -19.05
CA ALA A 50 2.05 -11.26 -19.44
C ALA A 50 1.40 -12.13 -20.51
N LEU A 51 2.17 -12.64 -21.47
CA LEU A 51 1.68 -13.51 -22.54
C LEU A 51 1.21 -14.87 -21.98
N GLU A 52 2.03 -15.55 -21.18
CA GLU A 52 1.71 -16.87 -20.62
C GLU A 52 0.58 -16.78 -19.57
N ALA A 53 0.53 -15.70 -18.79
CA ALA A 53 -0.59 -15.42 -17.90
C ALA A 53 -1.91 -15.27 -18.67
N ARG A 54 -1.89 -14.48 -19.74
CA ARG A 54 -3.07 -14.25 -20.57
C ARG A 54 -3.54 -15.51 -21.30
N SER A 55 -2.63 -16.33 -21.81
CA SER A 55 -2.97 -17.58 -22.52
C SER A 55 -3.67 -18.59 -21.61
N ALA A 56 -3.28 -18.64 -20.33
CA ALA A 56 -3.88 -19.52 -19.33
C ALA A 56 -5.03 -18.89 -18.53
N GLN A 57 -5.39 -17.63 -18.80
CA GLN A 57 -6.40 -16.86 -18.03
C GLN A 57 -6.08 -16.76 -16.53
N VAL A 58 -4.80 -16.68 -16.18
CA VAL A 58 -4.30 -16.47 -14.81
C VAL A 58 -3.76 -15.05 -14.66
N SER A 59 -3.83 -14.47 -13.46
CA SER A 59 -3.24 -13.15 -13.22
C SER A 59 -1.71 -13.21 -13.29
N TRP A 60 -1.08 -12.40 -14.15
CA TRP A 60 0.38 -12.25 -14.20
C TRP A 60 0.95 -11.82 -12.85
N SER A 61 0.19 -11.04 -12.07
CA SER A 61 0.61 -10.55 -10.76
C SER A 61 0.69 -11.66 -9.72
N LEU A 62 -0.18 -12.67 -9.84
CA LEU A 62 -0.19 -13.87 -9.01
C LEU A 62 0.96 -14.80 -9.38
N MET A 63 1.16 -15.05 -10.67
CA MET A 63 2.31 -15.84 -11.14
C MET A 63 3.64 -15.25 -10.66
N LEU A 64 3.83 -13.93 -10.81
CA LEU A 64 5.03 -13.25 -10.32
C LEU A 64 5.16 -13.33 -8.80
N ALA A 65 4.05 -13.28 -8.08
CA ALA A 65 4.07 -13.37 -6.62
C ALA A 65 4.49 -14.78 -6.15
N VAL A 66 3.95 -15.84 -6.75
CA VAL A 66 4.37 -17.22 -6.46
C VAL A 66 5.87 -17.38 -6.64
N LEU A 67 6.41 -16.97 -7.79
CA LEU A 67 7.86 -17.02 -8.07
C LEU A 67 8.68 -16.27 -7.01
N ARG A 68 8.25 -15.06 -6.64
CA ARG A 68 8.97 -14.24 -5.64
C ARG A 68 8.93 -14.85 -4.23
N VAL A 69 7.81 -15.45 -3.83
CA VAL A 69 7.68 -16.12 -2.52
C VAL A 69 8.49 -17.43 -2.50
N GLU A 70 8.66 -18.11 -3.64
CA GLU A 70 9.60 -19.25 -3.81
C GLU A 70 11.07 -18.82 -3.77
N GLY A 71 11.37 -17.52 -3.68
CA GLY A 71 12.73 -16.99 -3.65
C GLY A 71 13.31 -16.70 -5.04
N GLN A 72 12.53 -16.86 -6.11
CA GLN A 72 12.96 -16.50 -7.46
C GLN A 72 12.95 -14.98 -7.62
N THR A 73 14.13 -14.40 -7.76
CA THR A 73 14.34 -12.95 -7.78
C THR A 73 15.20 -12.52 -8.98
N GLY A 74 15.42 -11.22 -9.11
CA GLY A 74 16.20 -10.65 -10.21
C GLY A 74 15.38 -10.30 -11.45
N PRO A 75 16.04 -9.98 -12.57
CA PRO A 75 15.38 -9.44 -13.75
C PRO A 75 14.55 -10.47 -14.54
N ALA A 76 14.88 -11.75 -14.43
CA ALA A 76 14.13 -12.83 -15.05
C ALA A 76 13.98 -14.01 -14.07
N PRO A 77 12.98 -13.95 -13.16
CA PRO A 77 12.76 -14.98 -12.14
C PRO A 77 12.45 -16.39 -12.66
N ALA A 78 12.05 -16.54 -13.92
CA ALA A 78 11.73 -17.83 -14.53
C ALA A 78 11.92 -17.78 -16.05
N SER A 79 12.17 -18.95 -16.64
CA SER A 79 12.15 -19.16 -18.09
C SER A 79 10.73 -19.20 -18.64
N SER A 80 10.58 -19.05 -19.97
CA SER A 80 9.27 -19.18 -20.64
C SER A 80 8.62 -20.56 -20.41
N GLY A 81 9.41 -21.63 -20.37
CA GLY A 81 8.91 -22.99 -20.10
C GLY A 81 8.34 -23.13 -18.69
N GLU A 82 9.03 -22.58 -17.69
CA GLU A 82 8.58 -22.55 -16.29
C GLU A 82 7.33 -21.67 -16.13
N LEU A 83 7.28 -20.50 -16.75
CA LEU A 83 6.10 -19.62 -16.74
C LEU A 83 4.87 -20.34 -17.31
N ARG A 84 5.01 -21.02 -18.45
CA ARG A 84 3.92 -21.78 -19.06
C ARG A 84 3.45 -22.93 -18.17
N ALA A 85 4.38 -23.65 -17.54
CA ALA A 85 4.04 -24.73 -16.63
C ALA A 85 3.28 -24.21 -15.40
N LEU A 86 3.78 -23.13 -14.78
CA LEU A 86 3.12 -22.47 -13.65
C LEU A 86 1.73 -21.95 -14.01
N ALA A 87 1.59 -21.28 -15.15
CA ALA A 87 0.32 -20.74 -15.63
C ALA A 87 -0.74 -21.84 -15.79
N ARG A 88 -0.39 -22.95 -16.46
CA ARG A 88 -1.28 -24.10 -16.61
C ARG A 88 -1.67 -24.71 -15.28
N ARG A 89 -0.70 -24.90 -14.38
CA ARG A 89 -0.98 -25.51 -13.07
C ARG A 89 -1.90 -24.64 -12.23
N LEU A 90 -1.68 -23.33 -12.19
CA LEU A 90 -2.56 -22.40 -11.49
C LEU A 90 -3.97 -22.37 -12.12
N ALA A 91 -4.08 -22.44 -13.45
CA ALA A 91 -5.36 -22.52 -14.14
C ALA A 91 -6.13 -23.81 -13.78
N GLU A 92 -5.46 -24.97 -13.81
CA GLU A 92 -6.03 -26.26 -13.40
C GLU A 92 -6.52 -26.26 -11.96
N LEU A 93 -5.83 -25.54 -11.06
CA LEU A 93 -6.20 -25.37 -9.66
C LEU A 93 -7.25 -24.28 -9.42
N GLY A 94 -7.78 -23.66 -10.48
CA GLY A 94 -8.86 -22.67 -10.37
C GLY A 94 -8.41 -21.29 -9.87
N ALA A 95 -7.17 -20.88 -10.12
CA ALA A 95 -6.65 -19.58 -9.67
C ALA A 95 -7.43 -18.36 -10.19
N GLY A 96 -8.16 -18.50 -11.29
CA GLY A 96 -9.07 -17.47 -11.80
C GLY A 96 -10.35 -17.31 -10.96
N LEU A 97 -10.71 -18.31 -10.16
CA LEU A 97 -11.88 -18.31 -9.28
C LEU A 97 -11.48 -17.96 -7.84
N ASN A 98 -10.46 -18.64 -7.30
CA ASN A 98 -9.94 -18.39 -5.97
C ASN A 98 -8.41 -18.55 -5.95
N ALA A 99 -7.71 -17.41 -5.94
CA ALA A 99 -6.25 -17.40 -5.94
C ALA A 99 -5.64 -18.02 -4.67
N THR A 100 -6.26 -17.80 -3.50
CA THR A 100 -5.77 -18.33 -2.23
C THR A 100 -5.84 -19.85 -2.21
N ASP A 101 -7.00 -20.42 -2.58
CA ASP A 101 -7.18 -21.87 -2.61
C ASP A 101 -6.26 -22.52 -3.64
N ALA A 102 -6.13 -21.91 -4.83
CA ALA A 102 -5.27 -22.42 -5.88
C ALA A 102 -3.79 -22.43 -5.48
N VAL A 103 -3.28 -21.37 -4.86
CA VAL A 103 -1.89 -21.33 -4.38
C VAL A 103 -1.71 -22.26 -3.17
N GLY A 104 -2.70 -22.37 -2.30
CA GLY A 104 -2.70 -23.33 -1.18
C GLY A 104 -2.61 -24.77 -1.67
N ALA A 105 -3.39 -25.13 -2.69
CA ALA A 105 -3.35 -26.44 -3.32
C ALA A 105 -2.05 -26.68 -4.12
N LEU A 106 -1.47 -25.63 -4.71
CA LEU A 106 -0.19 -25.71 -5.43
C LEU A 106 0.97 -26.05 -4.48
N THR A 107 0.99 -25.41 -3.32
CA THR A 107 2.16 -25.40 -2.41
C THR A 107 1.99 -26.25 -1.16
N GLY A 108 0.76 -26.65 -0.83
CA GLY A 108 0.42 -27.31 0.42
C GLY A 108 0.53 -26.41 1.65
N SER A 109 0.57 -25.08 1.49
CA SER A 109 0.81 -24.13 2.59
C SER A 109 -0.12 -22.92 2.56
N ALA A 110 -0.95 -22.78 3.60
CA ALA A 110 -1.82 -21.63 3.77
C ALA A 110 -1.04 -20.31 3.95
N SER A 111 0.06 -20.35 4.72
CA SER A 111 0.90 -19.17 4.94
C SER A 111 1.67 -18.74 3.68
N PHE A 112 2.00 -19.70 2.81
CA PHE A 112 2.54 -19.38 1.49
C PHE A 112 1.47 -18.69 0.64
N ALA A 113 0.26 -19.25 0.59
CA ALA A 113 -0.85 -18.70 -0.19
C ALA A 113 -1.20 -17.26 0.22
N GLU A 114 -1.28 -17.00 1.53
CA GLU A 114 -1.52 -15.66 2.08
C GLU A 114 -0.44 -14.65 1.60
N LYS A 115 0.84 -14.99 1.76
CA LYS A 115 1.95 -14.13 1.30
C LYS A 115 1.93 -13.90 -0.21
N ALA A 116 1.66 -14.94 -0.99
CA ALA A 116 1.60 -14.85 -2.44
C ALA A 116 0.43 -13.99 -2.91
N VAL A 117 -0.76 -14.11 -2.31
CA VAL A 117 -1.91 -13.28 -2.66
C VAL A 117 -1.68 -11.82 -2.24
N ALA A 118 -1.17 -11.56 -1.04
CA ALA A 118 -0.80 -10.21 -0.61
C ALA A 118 0.22 -9.57 -1.57
N LEU A 119 1.26 -10.31 -1.96
CA LEU A 119 2.26 -9.84 -2.92
C LEU A 119 1.68 -9.69 -4.33
N ALA A 120 0.69 -10.48 -4.72
CA ALA A 120 0.00 -10.36 -6.01
C ALA A 120 -0.80 -9.05 -6.12
N HIS A 121 -1.44 -8.63 -5.03
CA HIS A 121 -2.09 -7.32 -4.91
C HIS A 121 -1.07 -6.19 -5.01
N TYR A 122 0.07 -6.29 -4.32
CA TYR A 122 1.16 -5.32 -4.47
C TYR A 122 1.65 -5.24 -5.94
N ASN A 123 1.94 -6.39 -6.56
CA ASN A 123 2.42 -6.44 -7.93
C ASN A 123 1.43 -5.75 -8.89
N ARG A 124 0.12 -6.00 -8.72
CA ARG A 124 -0.95 -5.37 -9.49
C ARG A 124 -1.03 -3.85 -9.25
N ALA A 125 -0.92 -3.43 -8.00
CA ALA A 125 -0.92 -2.02 -7.60
C ALA A 125 0.27 -1.25 -8.21
N ALA A 126 1.48 -1.81 -8.13
CA ALA A 126 2.68 -1.27 -8.76
C ALA A 126 2.55 -1.25 -10.30
N GLY A 127 2.01 -2.32 -10.87
CA GLY A 127 1.84 -2.52 -12.30
C GLY A 127 3.13 -2.94 -13.00
N LEU A 128 3.00 -3.78 -14.02
CA LEU A 128 4.13 -4.40 -14.71
C LEU A 128 5.10 -3.38 -15.33
N TYR A 129 4.58 -2.27 -15.88
CA TYR A 129 5.39 -1.17 -16.39
C TYR A 129 6.36 -0.64 -15.32
N SER A 130 5.84 -0.33 -14.12
CA SER A 130 6.64 0.24 -13.04
C SER A 130 7.63 -0.78 -12.47
N LEU A 131 7.28 -2.07 -12.45
CA LEU A 131 8.19 -3.15 -12.04
C LEU A 131 9.36 -3.35 -13.02
N VAL A 132 9.21 -2.93 -14.29
CA VAL A 132 10.29 -2.91 -15.29
C VAL A 132 11.07 -1.61 -15.25
N THR A 133 10.40 -0.45 -15.19
CA THR A 133 11.05 0.85 -15.32
C THR A 133 11.55 1.45 -14.01
N GLY A 134 11.08 0.94 -12.88
CA GLY A 134 11.23 1.54 -11.56
C GLY A 134 10.02 2.40 -11.18
N LEU A 135 9.62 2.34 -9.90
CA LEU A 135 8.52 3.07 -9.27
C LEU A 135 8.76 4.58 -9.33
N GLU A 136 9.93 5.08 -8.95
CA GLU A 136 10.22 6.53 -9.02
C GLU A 136 10.02 7.09 -10.43
N ARG A 137 10.54 6.38 -11.44
CA ARG A 137 10.35 6.76 -12.84
C ARG A 137 8.88 6.69 -13.28
N ALA A 138 8.12 5.74 -12.74
CA ALA A 138 6.71 5.55 -13.06
C ALA A 138 5.77 6.44 -12.24
N LYS A 139 6.27 7.19 -11.25
CA LYS A 139 5.47 8.01 -10.32
C LYS A 139 4.45 8.92 -11.03
N PRO A 140 4.78 9.68 -12.10
CA PRO A 140 3.78 10.51 -12.78
C PRO A 140 2.62 9.71 -13.39
N ARG A 141 2.89 8.50 -13.90
CA ARG A 141 1.87 7.59 -14.44
C ARG A 141 1.01 7.03 -13.30
N LEU A 142 1.62 6.59 -12.20
CA LEU A 142 0.92 6.05 -11.04
C LEU A 142 0.01 7.11 -10.39
N ALA A 143 0.50 8.35 -10.25
CA ALA A 143 -0.26 9.49 -9.75
C ALA A 143 -1.51 9.74 -10.59
N ARG A 144 -1.38 9.78 -11.94
CA ARG A 144 -2.53 9.90 -12.84
C ARG A 144 -3.52 8.76 -12.66
N LEU A 145 -3.06 7.51 -12.59
CA LEU A 145 -3.94 6.38 -12.40
C LEU A 145 -4.66 6.40 -11.03
N VAL A 146 -4.08 7.01 -10.00
CA VAL A 146 -4.76 7.22 -8.71
C VAL A 146 -5.82 8.31 -8.83
N LEU A 147 -5.49 9.42 -9.48
CA LEU A 147 -6.44 10.53 -9.67
C LEU A 147 -7.62 10.13 -10.57
N ASP A 148 -7.41 9.26 -11.54
CA ASP A 148 -8.45 8.86 -12.51
C ASP A 148 -9.31 7.66 -12.05
N ASP A 149 -8.96 6.98 -10.94
CA ASP A 149 -9.69 5.80 -10.47
C ASP A 149 -10.92 6.22 -9.62
N PRO A 150 -12.15 5.92 -10.06
CA PRO A 150 -13.37 6.33 -9.35
C PRO A 150 -13.58 5.61 -8.01
N ARG A 151 -12.80 4.57 -7.72
CA ARG A 151 -12.84 3.83 -6.45
C ARG A 151 -11.99 4.50 -5.36
N ILE A 152 -11.29 5.58 -5.70
CA ILE A 152 -10.39 6.28 -4.80
C ILE A 152 -10.98 7.66 -4.51
N ASP A 153 -11.46 7.84 -3.29
CA ASP A 153 -11.90 9.13 -2.80
C ASP A 153 -10.72 9.84 -2.13
N ILE A 154 -10.44 11.08 -2.55
CA ILE A 154 -9.33 11.89 -2.03
C ILE A 154 -9.85 13.30 -1.89
N TYR A 155 -9.72 13.88 -0.70
CA TYR A 155 -10.03 15.28 -0.45
C TYR A 155 -9.26 16.22 -1.42
N ALA A 156 -9.83 17.40 -1.68
CA ALA A 156 -9.33 18.30 -2.73
C ALA A 156 -7.82 18.61 -2.63
N GLY A 157 -7.35 18.98 -1.43
CA GLY A 157 -5.91 19.28 -1.23
C GLY A 157 -5.01 18.07 -1.49
N GLY A 158 -5.45 16.85 -1.17
CA GLY A 158 -4.67 15.65 -1.44
C GLY A 158 -4.52 15.37 -2.95
N ARG A 159 -5.55 15.71 -3.74
CA ARG A 159 -5.47 15.63 -5.21
C ARG A 159 -4.46 16.65 -5.76
N ASP A 160 -4.41 17.84 -5.18
CA ASP A 160 -3.41 18.86 -5.51
C ASP A 160 -1.99 18.41 -5.14
N ASP A 161 -1.82 17.77 -3.97
CA ASP A 161 -0.52 17.23 -3.54
C ASP A 161 0.01 16.16 -4.51
N ILE A 162 -0.87 15.24 -4.94
CA ILE A 162 -0.53 14.16 -5.89
C ILE A 162 -0.22 14.72 -7.27
N SER A 163 -1.06 15.62 -7.79
CA SER A 163 -0.88 16.20 -9.13
C SER A 163 0.37 17.10 -9.22
N SER A 164 0.74 17.74 -8.11
CA SER A 164 1.97 18.53 -7.98
C SER A 164 3.23 17.68 -7.77
N GLY A 165 3.10 16.35 -7.65
CA GLY A 165 4.22 15.43 -7.49
C GLY A 165 4.86 15.42 -6.11
N LEU A 166 4.19 15.99 -5.09
CA LEU A 166 4.74 16.19 -3.74
C LEU A 166 4.72 14.93 -2.88
N ILE A 167 3.95 13.91 -3.27
CA ILE A 167 3.74 12.68 -2.47
C ILE A 167 4.68 11.56 -2.93
N ASP A 168 5.37 10.89 -2.01
CA ASP A 168 6.29 9.78 -2.32
C ASP A 168 5.59 8.63 -3.06
N VAL A 169 6.31 7.95 -3.95
CA VAL A 169 5.72 6.89 -4.76
C VAL A 169 5.21 5.72 -3.93
N ARG A 170 5.76 5.49 -2.74
CA ARG A 170 5.28 4.44 -1.82
C ARG A 170 3.86 4.70 -1.37
N VAL A 171 3.55 5.94 -1.01
CA VAL A 171 2.19 6.37 -0.63
C VAL A 171 1.24 6.21 -1.82
N ILE A 172 1.65 6.61 -3.03
CA ILE A 172 0.85 6.44 -4.25
C ILE A 172 0.53 4.96 -4.52
N VAL A 173 1.52 4.07 -4.37
CA VAL A 173 1.33 2.62 -4.55
C VAL A 173 0.46 2.04 -3.44
N LEU A 174 0.61 2.51 -2.20
CA LEU A 174 -0.21 2.07 -1.07
C LEU A 174 -1.70 2.37 -1.30
N ILE A 175 -2.05 3.56 -1.80
CA ILE A 175 -3.44 3.89 -2.17
C ILE A 175 -3.98 2.86 -3.18
N ARG A 176 -3.21 2.59 -4.24
CA ARG A 176 -3.60 1.60 -5.25
C ARG A 176 -3.72 0.19 -4.68
N TYR A 177 -2.81 -0.19 -3.79
CA TYR A 177 -2.80 -1.49 -3.13
C TYR A 177 -4.06 -1.69 -2.29
N LEU A 178 -4.39 -0.75 -1.41
CA LEU A 178 -5.58 -0.85 -0.58
C LEU A 178 -6.86 -0.81 -1.41
N THR A 179 -6.90 -0.02 -2.48
CA THR A 179 -8.03 -0.02 -3.42
C THR A 179 -8.18 -1.36 -4.13
N ASP A 180 -7.08 -2.04 -4.46
CA ASP A 180 -7.10 -3.36 -5.08
C ASP A 180 -7.54 -4.47 -4.11
N VAL A 181 -7.15 -4.37 -2.84
CA VAL A 181 -7.52 -5.34 -1.79
C VAL A 181 -8.97 -5.15 -1.32
N PHE A 182 -9.40 -3.91 -1.10
CA PHE A 182 -10.69 -3.59 -0.46
C PHE A 182 -11.75 -3.08 -1.44
N GLY A 183 -11.42 -2.94 -2.72
CA GLY A 183 -12.32 -2.46 -3.75
C GLY A 183 -12.51 -0.94 -3.80
N GLN A 184 -12.31 -0.24 -2.68
CA GLN A 184 -12.44 1.22 -2.54
C GLN A 184 -11.51 1.70 -1.41
N ALA A 185 -10.98 2.92 -1.53
CA ALA A 185 -10.26 3.59 -0.45
C ALA A 185 -10.60 5.09 -0.37
N SER A 186 -10.79 5.60 0.85
CA SER A 186 -10.96 7.03 1.13
C SER A 186 -9.77 7.59 1.90
N VAL A 187 -9.11 8.57 1.28
CA VAL A 187 -7.93 9.27 1.81
C VAL A 187 -8.38 10.59 2.44
N SER A 188 -8.16 10.74 3.74
CA SER A 188 -8.53 11.94 4.50
C SER A 188 -7.39 12.95 4.66
N SER A 189 -6.14 12.51 4.53
CA SER A 189 -4.98 13.39 4.68
C SER A 189 -3.76 12.89 3.89
N LEU A 190 -3.10 13.83 3.22
CA LEU A 190 -1.77 13.71 2.63
C LEU A 190 -0.94 14.89 3.14
N LEU A 191 -0.22 15.63 2.30
CA LEU A 191 0.64 16.73 2.75
C LEU A 191 -0.19 17.92 3.26
N SER A 192 -1.14 18.38 2.45
CA SER A 192 -1.96 19.58 2.71
C SER A 192 -3.06 19.40 3.78
N GLY A 193 -3.28 18.16 4.23
CA GLY A 193 -4.33 17.79 5.19
C GLY A 193 -3.87 17.75 6.65
N HIS A 194 -2.56 17.89 6.89
CA HIS A 194 -1.94 17.68 8.19
C HIS A 194 -1.24 18.95 8.69
N ARG A 195 -1.07 19.11 10.02
CA ARG A 195 -0.31 20.23 10.60
C ARG A 195 1.20 19.95 10.55
N LEU A 196 2.01 20.96 10.87
CA LEU A 196 3.47 20.85 10.84
C LEU A 196 4.01 19.78 11.81
N TYR A 197 3.44 19.70 13.01
CA TYR A 197 3.97 18.87 14.08
C TYR A 197 3.05 17.69 14.35
N ALA A 198 3.64 16.51 14.35
CA ALA A 198 3.10 15.30 14.95
C ALA A 198 2.78 15.55 16.43
N ARG A 199 3.79 16.07 17.15
CA ARG A 199 3.76 16.43 18.56
C ARG A 199 4.77 17.55 18.82
N PRO A 200 4.73 18.23 19.98
CA PRO A 200 5.65 19.33 20.25
C PRO A 200 7.11 18.97 19.95
N GLY A 201 7.69 19.66 18.95
CA GLY A 201 9.08 19.48 18.54
C GLY A 201 9.36 18.36 17.52
N ILE A 202 8.37 17.57 17.10
CA ILE A 202 8.53 16.49 16.11
C ILE A 202 7.68 16.80 14.88
N VAL A 203 8.34 16.98 13.73
CA VAL A 203 7.67 17.22 12.43
C VAL A 203 7.03 15.92 11.93
N SER A 204 5.80 15.99 11.44
CA SER A 204 5.08 14.81 10.92
C SER A 204 5.58 14.41 9.51
N ALA A 205 5.51 13.12 9.19
CA ALA A 205 5.85 12.60 7.86
C ALA A 205 4.98 13.17 6.74
N HIS A 206 3.75 13.62 7.07
CA HIS A 206 2.87 14.30 6.09
C HIS A 206 3.54 15.52 5.48
N VAL A 207 4.31 16.28 6.26
CA VAL A 207 5.00 17.51 5.82
C VAL A 207 6.05 17.21 4.73
N TYR A 208 6.52 15.97 4.67
CA TYR A 208 7.49 15.50 3.68
C TYR A 208 6.85 14.72 2.53
N GLY A 209 5.52 14.59 2.49
CA GLY A 209 4.81 13.76 1.52
C GLY A 209 5.04 12.26 1.71
N LEU A 210 5.40 11.85 2.94
CA LEU A 210 5.78 10.48 3.30
C LEU A 210 4.69 9.75 4.10
N ALA A 211 3.53 10.36 4.29
CA ALA A 211 2.43 9.75 5.04
C ALA A 211 1.06 9.95 4.40
N ILE A 212 0.13 9.13 4.89
CA ILE A 212 -1.26 9.10 4.47
C ILE A 212 -2.16 8.71 5.64
N ASP A 213 -3.31 9.38 5.74
CA ASP A 213 -4.41 8.95 6.59
C ASP A 213 -5.55 8.39 5.74
N ILE A 214 -6.03 7.22 6.13
CA ILE A 214 -7.10 6.48 5.45
C ILE A 214 -8.30 6.44 6.37
N SER A 215 -9.41 7.04 5.93
CA SER A 215 -10.63 7.19 6.73
C SER A 215 -11.70 6.14 6.43
N ALA A 216 -11.65 5.49 5.26
CA ALA A 216 -12.54 4.39 4.92
C ALA A 216 -11.91 3.43 3.91
N LEU A 217 -12.33 2.17 3.96
CA LEU A 217 -11.97 1.11 3.02
C LEU A 217 -13.21 0.28 2.71
N GLY A 218 -13.39 -0.13 1.46
CA GLY A 218 -14.53 -0.98 1.06
C GLY A 218 -15.88 -0.42 1.53
N GLU A 219 -16.08 0.88 1.36
CA GLU A 219 -17.28 1.62 1.78
C GLU A 219 -17.52 1.66 3.31
N THR A 220 -16.59 1.14 4.11
CA THR A 220 -16.69 1.10 5.57
C THR A 220 -15.74 2.12 6.19
N SER A 221 -16.27 3.01 7.01
CA SER A 221 -15.46 3.97 7.77
C SER A 221 -14.55 3.26 8.77
N ILE A 222 -13.32 3.75 8.95
CA ILE A 222 -12.44 3.28 10.04
C ILE A 222 -13.02 3.67 11.41
N ALA A 223 -13.71 4.81 11.48
CA ALA A 223 -14.41 5.24 12.67
C ALA A 223 -15.43 4.19 13.11
N GLY A 224 -15.26 3.68 14.34
CA GLY A 224 -16.12 2.65 14.93
C GLY A 224 -15.91 1.23 14.40
N HIS A 225 -14.92 0.98 13.53
CA HIS A 225 -14.70 -0.32 12.89
C HIS A 225 -13.30 -0.91 13.15
N GLN A 226 -12.78 -0.71 14.36
CA GLN A 226 -11.45 -1.18 14.80
C GLN A 226 -11.51 -2.37 15.77
N GLN A 227 -12.59 -3.14 15.76
CA GLN A 227 -12.74 -4.38 16.51
C GLN A 227 -11.92 -5.54 15.89
N PRO A 228 -11.58 -6.58 16.67
CA PRO A 228 -10.96 -7.80 16.14
C PRO A 228 -11.76 -8.40 14.97
N GLY A 229 -11.06 -8.84 13.93
CA GLY A 229 -11.62 -9.33 12.66
C GLY A 229 -12.25 -8.25 11.78
N GLY A 230 -12.31 -7.00 12.24
CA GLY A 230 -12.89 -5.87 11.51
C GLY A 230 -12.07 -5.46 10.28
N ILE A 231 -12.62 -4.56 9.47
CA ILE A 231 -11.95 -4.10 8.24
C ILE A 231 -10.62 -3.39 8.53
N THR A 232 -10.56 -2.62 9.63
CA THR A 232 -9.33 -1.94 10.05
C THR A 232 -8.24 -2.95 10.39
N GLU A 233 -8.55 -4.01 11.14
CA GLU A 233 -7.55 -5.04 11.47
C GLU A 233 -7.03 -5.74 10.21
N ARG A 234 -7.93 -6.12 9.29
CA ARG A 234 -7.53 -6.72 8.00
C ARG A 234 -6.68 -5.76 7.16
N ALA A 235 -6.97 -4.47 7.18
CA ALA A 235 -6.19 -3.45 6.49
C ALA A 235 -4.78 -3.31 7.08
N VAL A 236 -4.66 -3.21 8.42
CA VAL A 236 -3.36 -3.17 9.10
C VAL A 236 -2.57 -4.45 8.81
N GLN A 237 -3.19 -5.63 8.90
CA GLN A 237 -2.54 -6.91 8.55
C GLN A 237 -2.04 -6.91 7.09
N SER A 238 -2.85 -6.43 6.14
CA SER A 238 -2.47 -6.34 4.73
C SER A 238 -1.27 -5.41 4.52
N ILE A 239 -1.26 -4.26 5.18
CA ILE A 239 -0.12 -3.31 5.14
C ILE A 239 1.15 -3.96 5.70
N LEU A 240 1.04 -4.70 6.80
CA LEU A 240 2.17 -5.41 7.41
C LEU A 240 2.73 -6.54 6.53
N LEU A 241 1.96 -7.03 5.54
CA LEU A 241 2.41 -8.03 4.56
C LEU A 241 3.07 -7.43 3.30
N LEU A 242 3.19 -6.11 3.20
CA LEU A 242 3.86 -5.47 2.05
C LEU A 242 5.32 -5.94 1.91
N PRO A 243 5.88 -5.99 0.69
CA PRO A 243 7.29 -6.35 0.50
C PRO A 243 8.20 -5.25 1.08
N ALA A 244 9.46 -5.62 1.36
CA ALA A 244 10.42 -4.76 2.06
C ALA A 244 10.60 -3.36 1.44
N GLU A 245 10.52 -3.23 0.12
CA GLU A 245 10.57 -1.93 -0.57
C GLU A 245 9.41 -0.96 -0.25
N LEU A 246 8.27 -1.50 0.21
CA LEU A 246 7.02 -0.80 0.51
C LEU A 246 6.62 -0.94 2.00
N GLN A 247 7.49 -1.48 2.83
CA GLN A 247 7.24 -1.58 4.27
C GLN A 247 7.29 -0.19 4.92
N PRO A 248 6.21 0.24 5.61
CA PRO A 248 6.19 1.52 6.33
C PRO A 248 6.94 1.42 7.66
N GLN A 249 7.29 2.58 8.22
CA GLN A 249 7.85 2.70 9.57
C GLN A 249 6.77 2.90 10.63
N GLN A 250 5.60 3.42 10.24
CA GLN A 250 4.47 3.67 11.13
C GLN A 250 3.18 3.16 10.49
N VAL A 251 2.38 2.43 11.27
CA VAL A 251 1.00 2.05 10.96
C VAL A 251 0.15 2.26 12.22
N ILE A 252 -0.48 3.42 12.35
CA ILE A 252 -1.12 3.85 13.58
C ILE A 252 -2.64 3.77 13.44
N SER A 253 -3.27 3.20 14.45
CA SER A 253 -4.72 3.04 14.59
C SER A 253 -5.04 2.88 16.08
N LEU A 254 -6.19 2.32 16.47
CA LEU A 254 -6.43 1.81 17.83
C LEU A 254 -5.82 0.42 18.07
N LEU A 255 -5.24 -0.19 17.03
CA LEU A 255 -4.66 -1.53 17.05
C LEU A 255 -3.14 -1.49 17.25
N GLY A 256 -2.61 -2.50 17.94
CA GLY A 256 -1.18 -2.74 18.08
C GLY A 256 -0.82 -4.16 17.65
N LEU A 257 -0.66 -4.38 16.35
CA LEU A 257 -0.39 -5.71 15.79
C LEU A 257 1.11 -6.07 15.73
N GLY A 258 1.98 -5.19 16.25
CA GLY A 258 3.43 -5.38 16.27
C GLY A 258 4.14 -4.84 15.03
N GLY A 259 5.47 -4.91 15.04
CA GLY A 259 6.29 -4.28 14.00
C GLY A 259 6.05 -2.77 13.95
N PRO A 260 5.76 -2.17 12.76
CA PRO A 260 5.42 -0.76 12.64
C PRO A 260 4.00 -0.42 13.14
N SER A 261 3.19 -1.41 13.54
CA SER A 261 1.83 -1.18 14.04
C SER A 261 1.78 -0.92 15.55
N PHE A 262 1.24 0.23 15.95
CA PHE A 262 1.05 0.59 17.35
C PHE A 262 -0.20 1.46 17.58
N PRO A 263 -0.82 1.36 18.78
CA PRO A 263 -2.10 2.02 19.05
C PRO A 263 -1.92 3.46 19.56
N LEU A 264 -2.72 4.40 19.05
CA LEU A 264 -2.90 5.76 19.59
C LEU A 264 -4.39 6.09 19.71
N SER A 265 -4.82 6.62 20.86
CA SER A 265 -6.24 6.77 21.21
C SER A 265 -7.02 7.74 20.33
N ASP A 266 -6.34 8.68 19.71
CA ASP A 266 -6.87 9.71 18.82
C ASP A 266 -6.85 9.31 17.34
N HIS A 267 -6.43 8.08 17.02
CA HIS A 267 -6.53 7.48 15.69
C HIS A 267 -7.79 6.61 15.57
N ALA A 268 -8.89 7.03 16.21
CA ALA A 268 -10.13 6.27 16.25
C ALA A 268 -10.88 6.27 14.90
N ASP A 269 -10.61 7.26 14.05
CA ASP A 269 -11.33 7.53 12.79
C ASP A 269 -10.50 7.30 11.52
N HIS A 270 -9.22 6.93 11.64
CA HIS A 270 -8.36 6.67 10.49
C HIS A 270 -7.22 5.68 10.80
N ILE A 271 -6.63 5.13 9.73
CA ILE A 271 -5.32 4.46 9.77
C ILE A 271 -4.29 5.45 9.23
N HIS A 272 -3.29 5.78 10.04
CA HIS A 272 -2.13 6.55 9.60
C HIS A 272 -1.02 5.61 9.13
N VAL A 273 -0.38 5.90 8.00
CA VAL A 273 0.78 5.16 7.51
C VAL A 273 1.90 6.12 7.12
N GLY A 274 3.10 5.90 7.64
CA GLY A 274 4.28 6.75 7.41
C GLY A 274 5.55 5.97 6.99
N TYR A 275 6.35 6.55 6.10
CA TYR A 275 7.54 5.95 5.45
C TYR A 275 8.88 6.59 5.79
#